data_AF-A0A945CTJ1-F1
#
_entry.id   AF-A0A945CTJ1-F1
#
_cell.length_a   1.000
_cell.length_b   1.000
_cell.length_c   1.000
_cell.angle_alpha   90.00
_cell.angle_beta   90.00
_cell.angle_gamma   90.00
#
_symmetry.space_group_name_H-M   'P 1'
#
loop_
_entity.id
_entity.type
_entity.pdbx_description
1 polymer ?
#
loop_
_entity_poly.entity_id
_entity_poly.type
_entity_poly.pdbx_seq_one_letter_code
_entity_poly.pdbx_strand_id
1 'polypeptide(L)'
;MEFVDALVAAFLRLPETYNQLADERNAIDTSVQYQASVHTPFGSGHSAQDEIAGLHFELSVTCEPMFSESAAVTANTVCFLISDDRIRDAVFTRDDVEKREDVPLNRENCEGLLAAVQRFCENSLPDEIPEPDLDFEEE
;
A
#
# COMPACT_ATOMS: atom_id res chain seq x y z
N MET A 1 0.02 23.47 -3.07
CA MET A 1 -1.08 22.75 -2.38
C MET A 1 -0.43 21.95 -1.27
N GLU A 2 -0.18 22.56 -0.11
CA GLU A 2 0.69 21.99 0.93
C GLU A 2 0.26 20.59 1.40
N PHE A 3 -1.04 20.30 1.43
CA PHE A 3 -1.55 18.99 1.85
C PHE A 3 -1.35 17.88 0.80
N VAL A 4 -1.29 18.21 -0.50
CA VAL A 4 -0.97 17.23 -1.55
C VAL A 4 0.52 16.90 -1.49
N ASP A 5 1.38 17.91 -1.29
CA ASP A 5 2.81 17.70 -1.12
C ASP A 5 3.10 16.83 0.11
N ALA A 6 2.37 17.06 1.22
CA ALA A 6 2.43 16.23 2.42
C ALA A 6 1.96 14.80 2.17
N LEU A 7 0.88 14.61 1.41
CA LEU A 7 0.38 13.28 1.02
C LEU A 7 1.42 12.53 0.18
N VAL A 8 2.02 13.17 -0.83
CA VAL A 8 3.08 12.59 -1.66
C VAL A 8 4.26 12.14 -0.78
N ALA A 9 4.75 13.03 0.09
CA ALA A 9 5.87 12.73 0.96
C ALA A 9 5.56 11.59 1.94
N ALA A 10 4.35 11.56 2.51
CA ALA A 10 3.93 10.50 3.41
C ALA A 10 3.77 9.16 2.69
N PHE A 11 3.15 9.17 1.51
CA PHE A 11 2.94 7.97 0.69
C PHE A 11 4.27 7.33 0.28
N LEU A 12 5.23 8.13 -0.20
CA LEU A 12 6.56 7.64 -0.60
C LEU A 12 7.40 7.10 0.57
N ARG A 13 7.05 7.44 1.82
CA ARG A 13 7.68 6.89 3.03
C ARG A 13 7.08 5.58 3.50
N LEU A 14 5.88 5.21 3.05
CA LEU A 14 5.23 3.97 3.48
C LEU A 14 6.12 2.73 3.24
N PRO A 15 6.80 2.56 2.08
CA PRO A 15 7.67 1.42 1.87
C PRO A 15 8.78 1.31 2.90
N GLU A 16 9.44 2.41 3.26
CA GLU A 16 10.51 2.40 4.26
C GLU A 16 9.98 1.93 5.62
N THR A 17 8.88 2.53 6.07
CA THR A 17 8.24 2.19 7.36
C THR A 17 7.79 0.74 7.41
N TYR A 18 7.07 0.26 6.39
CA TYR A 18 6.44 -1.06 6.44
C TYR A 18 7.37 -2.20 6.04
N ASN A 19 8.40 -1.95 5.21
CA ASN A 19 9.46 -2.95 5.00
C ASN A 19 10.24 -3.18 6.31
N GLN A 20 10.58 -2.12 7.05
CA GLN A 20 11.24 -2.27 8.35
C GLN A 20 10.36 -3.06 9.33
N LEU A 21 9.05 -2.76 9.40
CA LEU A 21 8.13 -3.52 10.25
C LEU A 21 7.97 -4.97 9.81
N ALA A 22 7.95 -5.25 8.50
CA ALA A 22 7.90 -6.61 7.98
C ALA A 22 9.17 -7.38 8.33
N ASP A 23 10.34 -6.72 8.26
CA ASP A 23 11.62 -7.32 8.65
C ASP A 23 11.66 -7.65 10.15
N GLU A 24 11.14 -6.77 11.01
CA GLU A 24 11.03 -6.96 12.45
C GLU A 24 10.03 -8.07 12.81
N ARG A 25 8.94 -8.19 12.05
CA ARG A 25 7.86 -9.18 12.24
C ARG A 25 8.06 -10.45 11.44
N ASN A 26 9.22 -10.63 10.80
CA ASN A 26 9.45 -11.70 9.84
C ASN A 26 8.92 -13.03 10.38
N ALA A 27 7.83 -13.49 9.78
CA ALA A 27 7.37 -14.85 10.02
C ALA A 27 8.38 -15.77 9.36
N ILE A 28 8.70 -16.88 10.01
CA ILE A 28 9.63 -17.88 9.48
C ILE A 28 9.27 -18.22 8.02
N ASP A 29 7.98 -18.25 7.68
CA ASP A 29 7.53 -18.75 6.38
C ASP A 29 7.21 -17.70 5.31
N THR A 30 7.15 -16.39 5.62
CA THR A 30 6.66 -15.37 4.68
C THR A 30 7.44 -14.07 4.78
N SER A 31 8.01 -13.63 3.65
CA SER A 31 8.61 -12.30 3.45
C SER A 31 7.58 -11.37 2.80
N VAL A 32 7.52 -10.11 3.24
CA VAL A 32 6.63 -9.10 2.67
C VAL A 32 7.44 -7.88 2.24
N GLN A 33 7.25 -7.43 1.00
CA GLN A 33 7.94 -6.28 0.43
C GLN A 33 6.95 -5.24 -0.09
N TYR A 34 7.18 -3.99 0.28
CA TYR A 34 6.40 -2.82 -0.12
C TYR A 34 7.20 -1.96 -1.11
N GLN A 35 6.55 -1.49 -2.18
CA GLN A 35 7.10 -0.56 -3.16
C GLN A 35 6.05 0.50 -3.51
N ALA A 36 6.42 1.78 -3.44
CA ALA A 36 5.53 2.90 -3.77
C ALA A 36 6.12 3.72 -4.91
N SER A 37 5.27 4.22 -5.79
CA SER A 37 5.63 5.12 -6.87
C SER A 37 4.57 6.22 -7.04
N VAL A 38 5.04 7.40 -7.45
CA VAL A 38 4.19 8.51 -7.83
C VAL A 38 4.63 8.96 -9.21
N HIS A 39 3.73 8.86 -10.19
CA HIS A 39 3.98 9.24 -11.55
C HIS A 39 3.21 10.53 -11.88
N THR A 40 3.92 11.51 -12.41
CA THR A 40 3.28 12.59 -13.16
C THR A 40 2.65 12.00 -14.42
N PRO A 41 1.52 12.54 -14.93
CA PRO A 41 0.85 11.95 -16.06
C PRO A 41 1.83 11.89 -17.24
N PHE A 42 1.97 10.71 -17.84
CA PHE A 42 2.87 10.50 -18.98
C PHE A 42 2.44 11.43 -20.11
N GLY A 43 3.31 12.34 -20.55
CA GLY A 43 3.06 13.12 -21.75
C GLY A 43 3.12 12.24 -22.99
N SER A 44 2.04 12.20 -23.78
CA SER A 44 2.00 11.93 -25.23
C SER A 44 2.61 10.62 -25.77
N GLY A 45 2.96 9.65 -24.92
CA GLY A 45 3.64 8.41 -25.32
C GLY A 45 2.77 7.15 -25.36
N HIS A 46 1.64 7.14 -24.66
CA HIS A 46 0.71 6.00 -24.58
C HIS A 46 -0.73 6.46 -24.83
N SER A 47 -1.51 5.61 -25.50
CA SER A 47 -2.81 5.86 -26.14
C SER A 47 -3.62 7.06 -25.62
N ALA A 48 -3.85 8.03 -26.50
CA ALA A 48 -4.54 9.31 -26.30
C ALA A 48 -6.03 9.24 -25.88
N GLN A 49 -6.53 8.10 -25.39
CA GLN A 49 -7.95 7.94 -25.01
C GLN A 49 -8.22 8.07 -23.51
N ASP A 50 -7.20 7.97 -22.65
CA ASP A 50 -7.36 8.07 -21.18
C ASP A 50 -6.23 8.88 -20.50
N GLU A 51 -5.77 9.98 -21.12
CA GLU A 51 -4.87 10.93 -20.44
C GLU A 51 -5.64 11.67 -19.34
N ILE A 52 -5.72 11.09 -18.14
CA ILE A 52 -6.20 11.81 -16.97
C ILE A 52 -5.02 12.63 -16.42
N ALA A 53 -5.10 13.95 -16.60
CA ALA A 53 -4.17 14.90 -15.99
C ALA A 53 -4.28 14.81 -14.46
N GLY A 54 -3.18 14.45 -13.81
CA GLY A 54 -3.12 14.28 -12.36
C GLY A 54 -1.89 13.50 -11.92
N LEU A 55 -1.64 13.45 -10.62
CA LEU A 55 -0.61 12.58 -10.04
C LEU A 55 -1.20 11.18 -9.86
N HIS A 56 -0.49 10.17 -10.37
CA HIS A 56 -0.86 8.76 -10.27
C HIS A 56 -0.05 8.13 -9.15
N PHE A 57 -0.73 7.49 -8.22
CA PHE A 57 -0.11 6.83 -7.08
C PHE A 57 -0.31 5.33 -7.21
N GLU A 58 0.77 4.58 -7.01
CA GLU A 58 0.74 3.13 -6.99
C GLU A 58 1.57 2.63 -5.81
N LEU A 59 0.98 1.74 -5.01
CA LEU A 59 1.66 0.98 -3.97
C LEU A 59 1.47 -0.50 -4.28
N SER A 60 2.57 -1.23 -4.40
CA SER A 60 2.58 -2.69 -4.53
C SER A 60 3.11 -3.32 -3.24
N VAL A 61 2.47 -4.39 -2.81
CA VAL A 61 2.86 -5.22 -1.67
C VAL A 61 2.97 -6.65 -2.17
N THR A 62 4.17 -7.21 -2.12
CA THR A 62 4.48 -8.57 -2.55
C THR A 62 4.70 -9.43 -1.33
N CYS A 63 3.93 -10.52 -1.18
CA CYS A 63 4.14 -11.50 -0.12
C CYS A 63 4.70 -12.78 -0.73
N GLU A 64 5.93 -13.13 -0.35
CA GLU A 64 6.66 -14.28 -0.87
C GLU A 64 6.87 -15.34 0.23
N PRO A 65 6.48 -16.59 0.01
CA PRO A 65 6.76 -17.68 0.94
C PRO A 65 8.25 -18.06 0.90
N MET A 66 8.93 -18.10 2.04
CA MET A 66 10.39 -18.32 2.10
C MET A 66 10.80 -19.79 1.97
N PHE A 67 9.93 -20.74 2.37
CA PHE A 67 10.29 -22.17 2.46
C PHE A 67 9.40 -23.11 1.64
N SER A 68 8.48 -22.59 0.81
CA SER A 68 7.63 -23.40 -0.06
C SER A 68 7.71 -22.93 -1.51
N GLU A 69 8.45 -23.66 -2.35
CA GLU A 69 8.52 -23.45 -3.81
C GLU A 69 7.15 -23.60 -4.52
N SER A 70 6.13 -24.08 -3.80
CA SER A 70 4.78 -24.33 -4.31
C SER A 70 3.74 -23.29 -3.89
N ALA A 71 4.07 -22.41 -2.95
CA ALA A 71 3.14 -21.39 -2.48
C ALA A 71 3.19 -20.15 -3.40
N ALA A 72 2.02 -19.65 -3.78
CA ALA A 72 1.90 -18.57 -4.74
C ALA A 72 2.32 -17.23 -4.11
N VAL A 73 3.13 -16.45 -4.83
CA VAL A 73 3.39 -15.06 -4.52
C VAL A 73 2.08 -14.29 -4.67
N THR A 74 1.65 -13.61 -3.61
CA THR A 74 0.50 -12.70 -3.69
C THR A 74 0.98 -11.28 -3.90
N ALA A 75 0.33 -10.58 -4.83
CA ALA A 75 0.63 -9.19 -5.14
C ALA A 75 -0.62 -8.35 -4.85
N ASN A 76 -0.55 -7.57 -3.79
CA ASN A 76 -1.61 -6.65 -3.39
C ASN A 76 -1.24 -5.24 -3.87
N THR A 77 -2.21 -4.49 -4.38
CA THR A 77 -1.94 -3.16 -4.95
C THR A 77 -2.95 -2.13 -4.48
N VAL A 78 -2.48 -0.89 -4.30
CA VAL A 78 -3.34 0.29 -4.16
C VAL A 78 -3.00 1.27 -5.27
N CYS A 79 -4.01 1.68 -6.03
CA CYS A 79 -3.86 2.69 -7.09
C CYS A 79 -4.88 3.81 -6.87
N PHE A 80 -4.48 5.06 -7.08
CA PHE A 80 -5.40 6.20 -7.11
C PHE A 80 -4.80 7.38 -7.86
N LEU A 81 -5.66 8.32 -8.25
CA LEU A 81 -5.27 9.52 -8.99
C LEU A 81 -5.69 10.78 -8.24
N ILE A 82 -4.82 11.80 -8.23
CA ILE A 82 -5.15 13.14 -7.77
C ILE A 82 -5.18 14.07 -8.97
N SER A 83 -6.37 14.54 -9.35
CA SER A 83 -6.58 15.61 -10.34
C SER A 83 -6.64 16.97 -9.63
N ASP A 84 -6.90 18.04 -10.39
CA ASP A 84 -6.94 19.41 -9.85
C ASP A 84 -7.99 19.62 -8.74
N ASP A 85 -9.10 18.87 -8.78
CA ASP A 85 -10.27 19.06 -7.91
C ASP A 85 -10.74 17.78 -7.19
N ARG A 86 -10.16 16.61 -7.50
CA ARG A 86 -10.64 15.31 -7.00
C ARG A 86 -9.53 14.30 -6.75
N ILE A 87 -9.85 13.35 -5.85
CA ILE A 87 -9.19 12.05 -5.76
C ILE A 87 -10.09 11.06 -6.50
N ARG A 88 -9.52 10.32 -7.44
CA ARG A 88 -10.25 9.49 -8.39
C ARG A 88 -9.69 8.08 -8.44
N ASP A 89 -10.53 7.15 -8.90
CA ASP A 89 -10.13 5.79 -9.25
C ASP A 89 -9.32 5.09 -8.14
N ALA A 90 -9.69 5.31 -6.88
CA ALA A 90 -9.03 4.68 -5.75
C ALA A 90 -9.45 3.21 -5.65
N VAL A 91 -8.50 2.32 -5.94
CA VAL A 91 -8.70 0.87 -5.99
C VAL A 91 -7.70 0.16 -5.09
N PHE A 92 -8.21 -0.71 -4.22
CA PHE A 92 -7.42 -1.58 -3.36
C PHE A 92 -7.65 -3.03 -3.82
N THR A 93 -6.57 -3.75 -4.12
CA THR A 93 -6.61 -5.13 -4.62
C THR A 93 -5.77 -6.01 -3.70
N ARG A 94 -6.40 -7.05 -3.15
CA ARG A 94 -5.73 -8.08 -2.35
C ARG A 94 -6.30 -9.44 -2.74
N ASP A 95 -7.37 -9.86 -2.05
CA ASP A 95 -8.15 -11.06 -2.38
C ASP A 95 -9.36 -10.71 -3.26
N ASP A 96 -9.95 -9.54 -2.99
CA ASP A 96 -11.01 -8.90 -3.75
C ASP A 96 -10.60 -7.46 -4.14
N VAL A 97 -11.33 -6.88 -5.09
CA VAL A 97 -11.14 -5.50 -5.55
C VAL A 97 -12.13 -4.57 -4.84
N GLU A 98 -11.64 -3.71 -3.96
CA GLU A 98 -12.41 -2.61 -3.36
C GLU A 98 -12.19 -1.33 -4.18
N LYS A 99 -13.25 -0.83 -4.82
CA LYS A 99 -13.24 0.47 -5.50
C LYS A 99 -13.95 1.51 -4.66
N ARG A 100 -13.31 2.65 -4.46
CA ARG A 100 -13.88 3.80 -3.76
C ARG A 100 -14.42 4.83 -4.75
N GLU A 101 -15.43 5.58 -4.32
CA GLU A 101 -16.01 6.66 -5.11
C GLU A 101 -15.03 7.85 -5.22
N ASP A 102 -15.14 8.59 -6.32
CA ASP A 102 -14.42 9.85 -6.51
C ASP A 102 -14.83 10.87 -5.44
N VAL A 103 -13.86 11.42 -4.73
CA VAL A 103 -14.09 12.42 -3.67
C VAL A 103 -13.43 13.75 -4.00
N PRO A 104 -13.94 14.89 -3.49
CA PRO A 104 -13.31 16.19 -3.67
C PRO A 104 -11.88 16.24 -3.12
N LEU A 105 -10.99 16.96 -3.80
CA LEU A 105 -9.63 17.17 -3.33
C LEU A 105 -9.64 18.20 -2.19
N ASN A 106 -9.57 17.70 -0.97
CA ASN A 106 -9.41 18.50 0.24
C ASN A 106 -8.54 17.75 1.24
N ARG A 107 -8.17 18.44 2.32
CA ARG A 107 -7.29 17.91 3.37
C ARG A 107 -7.86 16.65 4.05
N GLU A 108 -9.14 16.68 4.43
CA GLU A 108 -9.81 15.58 5.12
C GLU A 108 -9.81 14.30 4.27
N ASN A 109 -10.11 14.43 2.98
CA ASN A 109 -10.12 13.30 2.04
C ASN A 109 -8.71 12.77 1.77
N CYS A 110 -7.68 13.62 1.72
CA CYS A 110 -6.29 13.19 1.60
C CYS A 110 -5.81 12.43 2.84
N GLU A 111 -6.13 12.94 4.03
CA GLU A 111 -5.80 12.29 5.31
C GLU A 111 -6.54 10.96 5.46
N GLY A 112 -7.83 10.93 5.12
CA GLY A 112 -8.65 9.71 5.13
C GLY A 112 -8.18 8.65 4.13
N LEU A 113 -7.74 9.07 2.93
CA LEU A 113 -7.13 8.17 1.96
C LEU A 113 -5.82 7.60 2.51
N LEU A 114 -4.90 8.44 2.99
CA LEU A 114 -3.63 8.00 3.54
C LEU A 114 -3.81 6.99 4.69
N ALA A 115 -4.75 7.26 5.60
CA ALA A 115 -5.08 6.34 6.68
C ALA A 115 -5.62 4.99 6.17
N ALA A 116 -6.38 5.00 5.07
CA ALA A 116 -6.83 3.76 4.44
C ALA A 116 -5.67 2.98 3.79
N VAL A 117 -4.72 3.67 3.14
CA VAL A 117 -3.51 3.03 2.60
C VAL A 117 -2.64 2.45 3.73
N GLN A 118 -2.47 3.17 4.84
CA GLN A 118 -1.73 2.66 6.01
C GLN A 118 -2.37 1.38 6.58
N ARG A 119 -3.69 1.36 6.76
CA ARG A 119 -4.40 0.14 7.19
C ARG A 119 -4.23 -1.01 6.21
N PHE A 120 -4.23 -0.72 4.90
CA PHE A 120 -3.96 -1.73 3.88
C PHE A 120 -2.55 -2.31 4.03
N CYS A 121 -1.54 -1.48 4.31
CA CYS A 121 -0.19 -1.93 4.58
C CYS A 121 -0.12 -2.81 5.84
N GLU A 122 -0.73 -2.36 6.94
CA GLU A 122 -0.77 -3.07 8.22
C GLU A 122 -1.41 -4.45 8.08
N ASN A 123 -2.55 -4.53 7.38
CA ASN A 123 -3.25 -5.79 7.15
C ASN A 123 -2.49 -6.77 6.23
N SER A 124 -1.43 -6.30 5.56
CA SER A 124 -0.57 -7.12 4.70
C SER A 124 0.67 -7.63 5.44
N LEU A 125 0.93 -7.14 6.66
CA LEU A 125 2.02 -7.67 7.49
C LEU A 125 1.68 -9.10 7.92
N PRO A 126 2.70 -9.97 8.06
CA PRO A 126 2.49 -11.27 8.68
C PRO A 126 2.02 -11.10 10.13
N ASP A 127 1.14 -11.99 10.59
CA ASP A 127 0.74 -12.03 12.00
C ASP A 127 1.98 -12.25 12.88
N GLU A 128 2.04 -11.57 14.03
CA GLU A 128 3.09 -11.83 15.02
C GLU A 128 3.03 -13.31 15.42
N ILE A 129 4.19 -13.99 15.39
CA ILE A 129 4.31 -15.32 15.95
C ILE A 129 4.00 -15.17 17.45
N PRO A 130 2.97 -15.84 18.00
CA PRO A 130 2.72 -15.80 19.44
C PRO A 130 3.97 -16.31 20.15
N GLU A 131 4.48 -15.52 21.11
CA GLU A 131 5.54 -15.99 21.98
C GLU A 131 5.07 -17.31 22.64
N PRO A 132 5.91 -18.36 22.67
CA PRO A 132 5.53 -19.56 23.40
C PRO A 132 5.32 -19.16 24.87
N ASP A 133 4.13 -19.43 25.41
CA ASP A 133 3.88 -19.33 26.85
C ASP A 133 4.89 -20.24 27.55
N LEU A 134 5.96 -19.64 28.07
CA LEU A 134 6.94 -20.31 28.92
C LEU A 134 6.35 -20.45 30.32
N ASP A 135 5.28 -21.24 30.45
CA ASP A 135 4.90 -21.84 31.73
C ASP A 135 5.94 -22.92 32.06
N PHE A 136 7.07 -22.48 32.62
CA PHE A 136 7.94 -23.38 33.36
C PHE A 136 7.19 -23.77 34.64
N GLU A 137 6.48 -24.89 34.61
CA GLU A 137 6.15 -25.61 35.83
C GLU A 137 7.49 -26.05 36.47
N GLU A 138 7.98 -25.29 37.44
CA GLU A 138 9.05 -25.74 38.33
C GLU A 138 8.53 -26.92 39.16
N GLU A 139 9.06 -28.12 38.89
CA GLU A 139 8.87 -29.34 39.69
C GLU A 139 9.40 -29.22 41.13
#